data_AF-A0AAD5CYZ5-F1
#
_entry.id   AF-A0AAD5CYZ5-F1
#
_cell.length_a   1.000
_cell.length_b   1.000
_cell.length_c   1.000
_cell.angle_alpha   90.00
_cell.angle_beta   90.00
_cell.angle_gamma   90.00
#
_symmetry.space_group_name_H-M   'P 1'
#
loop_
_entity.id
_entity.type
_entity.pdbx_description
1 polymer ?
#
loop_
_entity_poly.entity_id
_entity_poly.type
_entity_poly.pdbx_seq_one_letter_code
_entity_poly.pdbx_strand_id
1 'polypeptide(L)'
;MITEELYKGNDEGLEPIVNIQGYIAGNPLTDKTGDLNSRLEYAYRLAFISQELYEATKKDCKENYANANSDNVQCMLDLYEVDKDELYDYATVWANDENVMKSLNVREGTVKEWLLCNLDMKYNYSNPFMPQYEFNVQSSVVYHERLTKRNCRALIFSGDHDMMVSHVGTLKWINSLNLTITENNWDAYYVDRQASGFTTSYAHHNYSLVFATVKGAGHTAPEFKPAECFALVRRWFARRPI
;
A
#
# COMPACT_ATOMS: atom_id res chain seq x y z
N MET A 1 -1.19 -13.01 6.15
CA MET A 1 -2.12 -12.25 5.28
C MET A 1 -3.49 -12.93 5.31
N ILE A 2 -4.61 -12.22 5.48
CA ILE A 2 -5.95 -12.84 5.66
C ILE A 2 -6.28 -13.84 4.56
N THR A 3 -6.05 -13.49 3.29
CA THR A 3 -6.30 -14.37 2.14
C THR A 3 -5.60 -15.72 2.25
N GLU A 4 -4.38 -15.75 2.78
CA GLU A 4 -3.64 -17.01 2.98
C GLU A 4 -4.27 -17.86 4.09
N GLU A 5 -4.68 -17.24 5.21
CA GLU A 5 -5.35 -17.93 6.32
C GLU A 5 -6.70 -18.52 5.89
N LEU A 6 -7.44 -17.82 5.02
CA LEU A 6 -8.68 -18.36 4.44
C LEU A 6 -8.42 -19.61 3.59
N TYR A 7 -7.34 -19.63 2.80
CA TYR A 7 -6.96 -20.83 2.06
C TYR A 7 -6.57 -21.98 2.99
N LYS A 8 -5.81 -21.71 4.06
CA LYS A 8 -5.45 -22.73 5.06
C LYS A 8 -6.69 -23.32 5.73
N GLY A 9 -7.63 -22.47 6.17
CA GLY A 9 -8.88 -22.93 6.76
C GLY A 9 -9.69 -23.81 5.81
N ASN A 10 -9.76 -23.44 4.52
CA ASN A 10 -10.40 -24.29 3.51
C ASN A 10 -9.69 -25.64 3.32
N ASP A 11 -8.34 -25.65 3.28
CA ASP A 11 -7.56 -26.90 3.13
C ASP A 11 -7.72 -27.83 4.34
N GLU A 12 -7.93 -27.25 5.54
CA GLU A 12 -8.19 -27.96 6.79
C GLU A 12 -9.66 -28.40 6.94
N GLY A 13 -10.54 -28.00 6.02
CA GLY A 13 -11.96 -28.32 6.06
C GLY A 13 -12.75 -27.57 7.15
N LEU A 14 -12.28 -26.38 7.53
CA LEU A 14 -12.98 -25.51 8.49
C LEU A 14 -14.20 -24.84 7.83
N GLU A 15 -15.33 -24.86 8.52
CA GLU A 15 -16.57 -24.23 8.05
C GLU A 15 -16.75 -22.81 8.64
N PRO A 16 -17.34 -21.87 7.87
CA PRO A 16 -17.82 -22.03 6.50
C PRO A 16 -16.70 -21.99 5.46
N ILE A 17 -16.76 -22.86 4.45
CA ILE A 17 -15.83 -22.81 3.30
C ILE A 17 -16.01 -21.49 2.52
N VAL A 18 -14.91 -20.75 2.34
CA VAL A 18 -14.92 -19.46 1.64
C VAL A 18 -14.50 -19.64 0.19
N ASN A 19 -15.35 -19.21 -0.76
CA ASN A 19 -15.01 -19.24 -2.19
C ASN A 19 -14.08 -18.07 -2.57
N ILE A 20 -12.79 -18.22 -2.30
CA ILE A 20 -11.78 -17.18 -2.55
C ILE A 20 -11.50 -17.06 -4.05
N GLN A 21 -11.80 -15.88 -4.62
CA GLN A 21 -11.56 -15.58 -6.04
C GLN A 21 -10.25 -14.80 -6.27
N GLY A 22 -9.81 -14.04 -5.26
CA GLY A 22 -8.69 -13.13 -5.39
C GLY A 22 -8.68 -12.07 -4.29
N TYR A 23 -7.74 -11.14 -4.41
CA TYR A 23 -7.57 -10.02 -3.49
C TYR A 23 -7.11 -8.77 -4.24
N ILE A 24 -7.39 -7.61 -3.64
CA ILE A 24 -7.00 -6.30 -4.15
C ILE A 24 -6.18 -5.61 -3.07
N ALA A 25 -5.09 -4.96 -3.45
CA ALA A 25 -4.31 -4.13 -2.54
C ALA A 25 -3.92 -2.82 -3.23
N GLY A 26 -4.33 -1.69 -2.64
CA GLY A 26 -4.01 -0.33 -3.10
C GLY A 26 -2.90 0.25 -2.23
N ASN A 27 -1.83 0.75 -2.87
CA ASN A 27 -0.64 1.33 -2.23
C ASN A 27 -0.11 0.47 -1.05
N PRO A 28 0.12 -0.85 -1.24
CA PRO A 28 0.32 -1.75 -0.11
C PRO A 28 1.75 -1.73 0.43
N LEU A 29 1.91 -1.32 1.69
CA LEU A 29 3.17 -1.54 2.42
C LEU A 29 3.38 -3.06 2.60
N THR A 30 4.34 -3.62 1.88
CA THR A 30 4.51 -5.07 1.72
C THR A 30 5.92 -5.51 2.13
N ASP A 31 6.96 -4.86 1.61
CA ASP A 31 8.34 -5.02 2.06
C ASP A 31 8.71 -3.75 2.79
N LYS A 32 8.51 -3.69 4.11
CA LYS A 32 8.68 -2.45 4.89
C LYS A 32 10.01 -1.76 4.61
N THR A 33 11.10 -2.53 4.57
CA THR A 33 12.43 -1.96 4.34
C THR A 33 12.58 -1.51 2.89
N GLY A 34 12.17 -2.32 1.91
CA GLY A 34 12.22 -1.95 0.50
C GLY A 34 11.33 -0.76 0.14
N ASP A 35 10.10 -0.73 0.64
CA ASP A 35 9.11 0.32 0.42
C ASP A 35 9.57 1.65 1.04
N LEU A 36 10.00 1.65 2.30
CA LEU A 36 10.57 2.84 2.94
C LEU A 36 11.85 3.31 2.24
N ASN A 37 12.71 2.39 1.82
CA ASN A 37 13.94 2.78 1.13
C ASN A 37 13.70 3.33 -0.28
N SER A 38 12.57 3.01 -0.91
CA SER A 38 12.21 3.53 -2.23
C SER A 38 11.81 5.01 -2.23
N ARG A 39 11.46 5.58 -1.07
CA ARG A 39 10.96 6.96 -0.95
C ARG A 39 11.97 8.00 -1.44
N LEU A 40 13.25 7.84 -1.09
CA LEU A 40 14.28 8.79 -1.50
C LEU A 40 14.48 8.77 -3.03
N GLU A 41 14.58 7.58 -3.62
CA GLU A 41 14.69 7.40 -5.07
C GLU A 41 13.48 8.01 -5.79
N TYR A 42 12.28 7.81 -5.23
CA TYR A 42 11.05 8.34 -5.75
C TYR A 42 11.01 9.88 -5.69
N ALA A 43 11.33 10.48 -4.54
CA ALA A 43 11.36 11.93 -4.34
C ALA A 43 12.33 12.62 -5.32
N TYR A 44 13.49 12.01 -5.57
CA TYR A 44 14.45 12.50 -6.55
C TYR A 44 13.92 12.41 -7.98
N ARG A 45 13.33 11.27 -8.38
CA ARG A 45 12.78 11.07 -9.73
C ARG A 45 11.63 12.01 -10.06
N LEU A 46 10.87 12.46 -9.07
CA LEU A 46 9.82 13.47 -9.23
C LEU A 46 10.28 14.92 -8.99
N ALA A 47 11.60 15.13 -8.85
CA ALA A 47 12.20 16.45 -8.64
C ALA A 47 11.67 17.18 -7.39
N PHE A 48 11.25 16.45 -6.35
CA PHE A 48 10.89 17.02 -5.06
C PHE A 48 12.12 17.41 -4.24
N ILE A 49 13.26 16.74 -4.48
CA ILE A 49 14.54 17.03 -3.83
C ILE A 49 15.62 17.28 -4.89
N SER A 50 16.60 18.11 -4.55
CA SER A 50 17.71 18.42 -5.46
C SER A 50 18.66 17.21 -5.59
N GLN A 51 19.48 17.20 -6.64
CA GLN A 51 20.50 16.18 -6.81
C GLN A 51 21.50 16.18 -5.65
N GLU A 52 21.89 17.37 -5.17
CA GLU A 52 22.80 17.52 -4.05
C GLU A 52 22.22 16.90 -2.77
N LEU A 53 20.94 17.17 -2.48
CA LEU A 53 20.24 16.58 -1.33
C LEU A 53 20.12 15.07 -1.48
N TYR A 54 19.74 14.58 -2.67
CA TYR A 54 19.65 13.15 -2.95
C TYR A 54 21.00 12.42 -2.71
N GLU A 55 22.09 12.95 -3.25
CA GLU A 55 23.43 12.37 -3.12
C GLU A 55 23.95 12.44 -1.68
N ALA A 56 23.71 13.55 -0.98
CA ALA A 56 24.07 13.72 0.43
C ALA A 56 23.32 12.70 1.32
N THR A 57 21.99 12.65 1.22
CA THR A 57 21.18 11.73 2.04
C THR A 57 21.51 10.27 1.75
N LYS A 58 21.76 9.92 0.48
CA LYS A 58 22.21 8.58 0.09
C LYS A 58 23.52 8.19 0.76
N LYS A 59 24.49 9.10 0.78
CA LYS A 59 25.81 8.91 1.40
C LYS A 59 25.70 8.82 2.93
N ASP A 60 24.99 9.73 3.54
CA ASP A 60 24.98 9.91 4.99
C ASP A 60 24.12 8.85 5.69
N CYS A 61 23.02 8.41 5.06
CA CYS A 61 22.18 7.31 5.55
C CYS A 61 22.61 5.93 5.04
N LYS A 62 23.67 5.83 4.24
CA LYS A 62 24.21 4.56 3.67
C LYS A 62 23.14 3.70 2.99
N GLU A 63 22.24 4.32 2.24
CA GLU A 63 21.12 3.65 1.55
C GLU A 63 20.13 2.90 2.47
N ASN A 64 20.17 3.12 3.79
CA ASN A 64 19.26 2.51 4.77
C ASN A 64 18.48 3.59 5.52
N TYR A 65 17.39 4.05 4.91
CA TYR A 65 16.53 5.10 5.44
C TYR A 65 15.47 4.53 6.40
N ALA A 66 14.99 3.32 6.10
CA ALA A 66 14.01 2.61 6.91
C ALA A 66 14.47 2.32 8.34
N ASN A 67 15.76 2.02 8.50
CA ASN A 67 16.40 1.75 9.80
C ASN A 67 17.60 2.70 10.01
N ALA A 68 17.40 3.98 9.66
CA ALA A 68 18.42 5.00 9.84
C ALA A 68 18.93 5.02 11.28
N ASN A 69 20.25 5.14 11.46
CA ASN A 69 20.85 5.25 12.78
C ASN A 69 20.47 6.62 13.37
N SER A 70 19.67 6.63 14.44
CA SER A 70 19.24 7.84 15.14
C SER A 70 20.40 8.67 15.70
N ASP A 71 21.58 8.07 15.91
CA ASP A 71 22.78 8.78 16.37
C ASP A 71 23.49 9.54 15.24
N ASN A 72 23.12 9.28 13.98
CA ASN A 72 23.61 10.05 12.84
C ASN A 72 22.76 11.30 12.64
N VAL A 73 23.16 12.38 13.32
CA VAL A 73 22.47 13.68 13.29
C VAL A 73 22.25 14.20 11.86
N GLN A 74 23.20 13.98 10.95
CA GLN A 74 23.08 14.46 9.57
C GLN A 74 21.99 13.71 8.79
N CYS A 75 21.91 12.38 8.96
CA CYS A 75 20.84 11.58 8.36
C CYS A 75 19.45 11.97 8.90
N MET A 76 19.35 12.29 10.20
CA MET A 76 18.07 12.70 10.80
C MET A 76 17.59 14.08 10.34
N LEU A 77 18.52 15.03 10.14
CA LEU A 77 18.19 16.36 9.61
C LEU A 77 17.70 16.27 8.16
N ASP A 78 18.40 15.49 7.34
CA ASP A 78 18.01 15.27 5.94
C ASP A 78 16.62 14.61 5.82
N LEU A 79 16.28 13.66 6.70
CA LEU A 79 14.96 13.00 6.70
C LEU A 79 13.82 13.93 7.14
N TYR A 80 14.09 14.86 8.07
CA TYR A 80 13.08 15.79 8.56
C TYR A 80 12.60 16.77 7.48
N GLU A 81 13.51 17.23 6.62
CA GLU A 81 13.17 18.12 5.51
C GLU A 81 12.31 17.43 4.42
N VAL A 82 12.27 16.09 4.40
CA VAL A 82 11.52 15.29 3.41
C VAL A 82 10.08 14.98 3.84
N ASP A 83 9.74 15.01 5.13
CA ASP A 83 8.55 14.34 5.70
C ASP A 83 7.45 15.30 6.24
N LYS A 84 7.23 16.45 5.60
CA LYS A 84 6.26 17.46 6.09
C LYS A 84 4.84 17.22 5.54
N ASP A 85 3.89 16.84 6.38
CA ASP A 85 2.47 16.61 6.02
C ASP A 85 1.47 17.47 6.82
N GLU A 86 0.34 17.86 6.21
CA GLU A 86 -0.83 18.48 6.84
C GLU A 86 -2.10 17.67 6.52
N LEU A 87 -2.92 17.35 7.54
CA LEU A 87 -4.11 16.51 7.41
C LEU A 87 -5.41 17.31 7.64
N TYR A 88 -6.44 17.06 6.83
CA TYR A 88 -7.77 17.67 6.96
C TYR A 88 -8.69 16.89 7.93
N ASP A 89 -9.35 17.59 8.85
CA ASP A 89 -10.07 17.00 10.00
C ASP A 89 -11.59 16.78 9.79
N TYR A 90 -12.09 16.78 8.55
CA TYR A 90 -13.53 16.70 8.29
C TYR A 90 -14.16 15.36 8.71
N ALA A 91 -13.42 14.26 8.60
CA ALA A 91 -13.90 12.93 8.96
C ALA A 91 -14.13 12.80 10.48
N THR A 92 -13.23 13.36 11.28
CA THR A 92 -13.33 13.34 12.75
C THR A 92 -14.56 14.13 13.21
N VAL A 93 -14.79 15.31 12.63
CA VAL A 93 -15.98 16.13 12.94
C VAL A 93 -17.25 15.36 12.61
N TRP A 94 -17.34 14.75 11.43
CA TRP A 94 -18.52 14.00 11.01
C TRP A 94 -18.75 12.74 11.87
N ALA A 95 -17.71 11.96 12.14
CA ALA A 95 -17.82 10.69 12.85
C ALA A 95 -18.18 10.86 14.34
N ASN A 96 -17.87 12.03 14.93
CA ASN A 96 -18.18 12.36 16.32
C ASN A 96 -19.51 13.11 16.50
N ASP A 97 -20.28 13.34 15.43
CA ASP A 97 -21.65 13.86 15.57
C ASP A 97 -22.55 12.80 16.23
N GLU A 98 -23.30 13.19 17.27
CA GLU A 98 -24.16 12.27 18.04
C GLU A 98 -25.25 11.61 17.18
N ASN A 99 -25.81 12.33 16.20
CA ASN A 99 -26.80 11.77 15.30
C ASN A 99 -26.16 10.78 14.34
N VAL A 100 -24.93 11.04 13.89
CA VAL A 100 -24.15 10.10 13.07
C VAL A 100 -23.83 8.83 13.87
N MET A 101 -23.28 8.97 15.08
CA MET A 101 -23.00 7.83 15.97
C MET A 101 -24.25 6.99 16.25
N LYS A 102 -25.37 7.65 16.56
CA LYS A 102 -26.66 6.98 16.79
C LYS A 102 -27.15 6.26 15.53
N SER A 103 -27.02 6.88 14.35
CA SER A 103 -27.44 6.29 13.07
C SER A 103 -26.58 5.09 12.67
N LEU A 104 -25.29 5.09 13.05
CA LEU A 104 -24.37 3.97 12.89
C LEU A 104 -24.49 2.91 14.00
N ASN A 105 -25.43 3.08 14.94
CA ASN A 105 -25.65 2.22 16.10
C ASN A 105 -24.41 2.05 17.00
N VAL A 106 -23.59 3.12 17.14
CA VAL A 106 -22.52 3.16 18.13
C VAL A 106 -23.14 3.10 19.52
N ARG A 107 -22.70 2.14 20.34
CA ARG A 107 -23.23 1.96 21.70
C ARG A 107 -22.80 3.14 22.58
N GLU A 108 -23.79 3.82 23.16
CA GLU A 108 -23.56 4.95 24.04
C GLU A 108 -22.64 4.57 25.21
N GLY A 109 -21.68 5.45 25.53
CA GLY A 109 -20.69 5.24 26.59
C GLY A 109 -19.54 4.28 26.25
N THR A 110 -19.51 3.65 25.06
CA THR A 110 -18.42 2.73 24.68
C THR A 110 -17.27 3.39 23.92
N VAL A 111 -17.53 4.52 23.26
CA VAL A 111 -16.55 5.31 22.52
C VAL A 111 -16.63 6.74 23.03
N LYS A 112 -15.51 7.27 23.51
CA LYS A 112 -15.42 8.65 24.01
C LYS A 112 -15.24 9.65 22.88
N GLU A 113 -14.37 9.31 21.93
CA GLU A 113 -14.05 10.08 20.74
C GLU A 113 -13.59 9.09 19.67
N TRP A 114 -14.06 9.28 18.45
CA TRP A 114 -13.56 8.60 17.28
C TRP A 114 -12.36 9.38 16.72
N LEU A 115 -11.27 8.67 16.45
CA LEU A 115 -10.07 9.22 15.82
C LEU A 115 -9.83 8.48 14.52
N LEU A 116 -9.41 9.20 13.47
CA LEU A 116 -9.05 8.60 12.18
C LEU A 116 -7.95 7.56 12.33
N CYS A 117 -6.92 7.90 13.12
CA CYS A 117 -5.84 7.02 13.51
C CYS A 117 -5.69 7.09 15.04
N ASN A 118 -5.76 5.94 15.71
CA ASN A 118 -5.50 5.89 17.15
C ASN A 118 -3.99 6.03 17.41
N LEU A 119 -3.52 7.24 17.74
CA LEU A 119 -2.11 7.54 17.96
C LEU A 119 -1.59 7.19 19.35
N ASP A 120 -2.45 6.83 20.31
CA ASP A 120 -2.00 6.18 21.56
C ASP A 120 -1.35 4.81 21.25
N MET A 121 -1.55 4.32 20.02
CA MET A 121 -0.82 3.23 19.44
C MET A 121 0.48 3.66 18.70
N LYS A 122 1.33 4.49 19.32
CA LYS A 122 2.57 4.95 18.67
C LYS A 122 3.50 3.79 18.28
N TYR A 123 3.90 3.80 17.01
CA TYR A 123 5.13 3.18 16.55
C TYR A 123 6.31 3.79 17.32
N ASN A 124 6.89 3.03 18.24
CA ASN A 124 8.13 3.39 18.91
C ASN A 124 9.23 2.52 18.30
N TYR A 125 10.20 3.14 17.61
CA TYR A 125 11.37 2.48 17.03
C TYR A 125 12.13 1.61 18.05
N SER A 126 11.89 1.80 19.35
CA SER A 126 12.53 1.09 20.47
C SER A 126 11.63 0.07 21.18
N ASN A 127 10.34 -0.09 20.83
CA ASN A 127 9.41 -0.96 21.58
C ASN A 127 8.60 -1.90 20.64
N PRO A 128 8.82 -3.22 20.68
CA PRO A 128 8.18 -4.19 19.79
C PRO A 128 6.74 -4.59 20.19
N PHE A 129 6.16 -4.04 21.27
CA PHE A 129 4.82 -4.43 21.73
C PHE A 129 3.80 -3.31 21.56
N MET A 130 2.81 -3.53 20.67
CA MET A 130 1.67 -2.64 20.47
C MET A 130 0.33 -3.40 20.57
N PRO A 131 -0.71 -2.88 21.25
CA PRO A 131 -1.87 -3.69 21.64
C PRO A 131 -3.02 -3.79 20.63
N GLN A 132 -2.89 -3.30 19.38
CA GLN A 132 -3.99 -3.46 18.40
C GLN A 132 -3.54 -4.02 17.03
N TYR A 133 -2.26 -3.92 16.66
CA TYR A 133 -1.61 -4.79 15.67
C TYR A 133 -0.14 -4.99 16.07
N GLU A 134 0.30 -6.24 16.23
CA GLU A 134 1.73 -6.53 16.34
C GLU A 134 2.38 -6.24 14.98
N PHE A 135 3.34 -5.33 14.92
CA PHE A 135 4.20 -5.15 13.75
C PHE A 135 5.25 -6.28 13.64
N ASN A 136 4.88 -7.50 14.03
CA ASN A 136 5.73 -8.69 14.07
C ASN A 136 6.04 -9.26 12.68
N VAL A 137 5.32 -8.82 11.64
CA VAL A 137 5.59 -9.18 10.24
C VAL A 137 6.43 -8.08 9.59
N GLN A 138 7.71 -8.35 9.32
CA GLN A 138 8.59 -7.39 8.65
C GLN A 138 8.31 -7.26 7.16
N SER A 139 7.93 -8.36 6.51
CA SER A 139 7.62 -8.40 5.09
C SER A 139 6.47 -9.37 4.85
N SER A 140 5.46 -8.95 4.10
CA SER A 140 4.36 -9.80 3.66
C SER A 140 4.60 -10.42 2.29
N VAL A 141 5.75 -10.16 1.65
CA VAL A 141 6.12 -10.72 0.33
C VAL A 141 6.06 -12.25 0.34
N VAL A 142 6.50 -12.89 1.42
CA VAL A 142 6.42 -14.35 1.60
C VAL A 142 4.98 -14.89 1.48
N TYR A 143 3.98 -14.10 1.91
CA TYR A 143 2.59 -14.51 1.81
C TYR A 143 2.07 -14.34 0.37
N HIS A 144 2.51 -13.29 -0.33
CA HIS A 144 2.23 -13.15 -1.76
C HIS A 144 2.85 -14.30 -2.56
N GLU A 145 4.10 -14.66 -2.26
CA GLU A 145 4.79 -15.82 -2.86
C GLU A 145 4.01 -17.12 -2.67
N ARG A 146 3.50 -17.38 -1.46
CA ARG A 146 2.65 -18.55 -1.19
C ARG A 146 1.35 -18.52 -1.97
N LEU A 147 0.73 -17.34 -2.15
CA LEU A 147 -0.48 -17.21 -2.94
C LEU A 147 -0.26 -17.46 -4.43
N THR A 148 0.97 -17.30 -4.96
CA THR A 148 1.27 -17.64 -6.37
C THR A 148 1.08 -19.12 -6.70
N LYS A 149 0.94 -19.98 -5.69
CA LYS A 149 0.66 -21.42 -5.81
C LYS A 149 -0.83 -21.75 -5.71
N ARG A 150 -1.69 -20.76 -5.47
CA ARG A 150 -3.15 -20.92 -5.36
C ARG A 150 -3.84 -20.52 -6.66
N ASN A 151 -5.08 -20.98 -6.83
CA ASN A 151 -5.95 -20.54 -7.91
C ASN A 151 -6.65 -19.24 -7.51
N CYS A 152 -5.95 -18.11 -7.66
CA CYS A 152 -6.50 -16.80 -7.32
C CYS A 152 -5.93 -15.68 -8.20
N ARG A 153 -6.64 -14.55 -8.19
CA ARG A 153 -6.24 -13.35 -8.91
C ARG A 153 -5.83 -12.25 -7.93
N ALA A 154 -4.81 -11.49 -8.27
CA ALA A 154 -4.42 -10.29 -7.53
C ALA A 154 -4.60 -9.04 -8.42
N LEU A 155 -5.13 -7.97 -7.83
CA LEU A 155 -4.98 -6.63 -8.36
C LEU A 155 -4.15 -5.83 -7.36
N ILE A 156 -2.95 -5.43 -7.78
CA ILE A 156 -2.11 -4.53 -7.01
C ILE A 156 -2.10 -3.20 -7.75
N PHE A 157 -2.43 -2.12 -7.06
CA PHE A 157 -2.35 -0.80 -7.68
C PHE A 157 -1.70 0.22 -6.78
N SER A 158 -1.02 1.19 -7.38
CA SER A 158 -0.38 2.28 -6.65
C SER A 158 -0.72 3.60 -7.33
N GLY A 159 -1.17 4.58 -6.55
CA GLY A 159 -1.10 5.97 -6.98
C GLY A 159 0.35 6.35 -7.32
N ASP A 160 0.59 6.90 -8.51
CA ASP A 160 1.96 7.23 -8.93
C ASP A 160 2.52 8.51 -8.26
N HIS A 161 1.69 9.24 -7.50
CA HIS A 161 2.03 10.39 -6.66
C HIS A 161 2.18 10.02 -5.16
N ASP A 162 2.06 8.73 -4.81
CA ASP A 162 2.27 8.29 -3.43
C ASP A 162 3.76 8.17 -3.08
N MET A 163 4.25 9.07 -2.22
CA MET A 163 5.59 9.00 -1.66
C MET A 163 5.68 8.06 -0.44
N MET A 164 4.58 7.81 0.27
CA MET A 164 4.57 6.97 1.48
C MET A 164 4.82 5.50 1.14
N VAL A 165 4.18 4.99 0.09
CA VAL A 165 4.39 3.65 -0.44
C VAL A 165 4.51 3.75 -1.96
N SER A 166 5.72 4.07 -2.42
CA SER A 166 5.93 4.34 -3.84
C SER A 166 5.63 3.12 -4.72
N HIS A 167 5.12 3.38 -5.91
CA HIS A 167 4.93 2.37 -6.94
C HIS A 167 6.25 1.66 -7.30
N VAL A 168 7.41 2.31 -7.08
CA VAL A 168 8.74 1.71 -7.28
C VAL A 168 9.00 0.61 -6.24
N GLY A 169 8.71 0.87 -4.96
CA GLY A 169 8.79 -0.16 -3.90
C GLY A 169 7.86 -1.34 -4.19
N THR A 170 6.64 -1.02 -4.65
CA THR A 170 5.66 -2.04 -5.03
C THR A 170 6.16 -2.92 -6.18
N LEU A 171 6.70 -2.32 -7.24
CA LEU A 171 7.29 -3.04 -8.36
C LEU A 171 8.49 -3.90 -7.96
N LYS A 172 9.34 -3.41 -7.03
CA LYS A 172 10.52 -4.15 -6.55
C LYS A 172 10.12 -5.50 -5.94
N TRP A 173 9.10 -5.53 -5.08
CA TRP A 173 8.66 -6.81 -4.50
C TRP A 173 7.84 -7.65 -5.48
N ILE A 174 7.06 -7.06 -6.40
CA ILE A 174 6.37 -7.84 -7.44
C ILE A 174 7.38 -8.56 -8.32
N ASN A 175 8.47 -7.88 -8.69
CA ASN A 175 9.54 -8.48 -9.50
C ASN A 175 10.28 -9.59 -8.74
N SER A 176 10.39 -9.52 -7.41
CA SER A 176 11.02 -10.58 -6.62
C SER A 176 10.21 -11.89 -6.57
N LEU A 177 8.91 -11.84 -6.91
CA LEU A 177 8.08 -13.04 -7.05
C LEU A 177 8.40 -13.86 -8.32
N ASN A 178 9.19 -13.31 -9.24
CA ASN A 178 9.62 -13.98 -10.47
C ASN A 178 8.46 -14.56 -11.31
N LEU A 179 7.37 -13.80 -11.43
CA LEU A 179 6.22 -14.16 -12.24
C LEU A 179 6.48 -13.90 -13.72
N THR A 180 5.82 -14.65 -14.60
CA THR A 180 5.93 -14.46 -16.05
C THR A 180 5.02 -13.32 -16.51
N ILE A 181 5.56 -12.34 -17.23
CA ILE A 181 4.78 -11.29 -17.89
C ILE A 181 3.98 -11.91 -19.05
N THR A 182 2.73 -11.51 -19.22
CA THR A 182 1.78 -12.13 -20.13
C THR A 182 1.25 -11.17 -21.20
N GLU A 183 0.09 -10.54 -20.95
CA GLU A 183 -0.65 -9.76 -21.94
C GLU A 183 -0.11 -8.33 -22.07
N ASN A 184 0.10 -7.67 -20.93
CA ASN A 184 0.49 -6.27 -20.87
C ASN A 184 1.86 -6.13 -20.23
N ASN A 185 2.73 -5.30 -20.81
CA ASN A 185 4.04 -4.97 -20.26
C ASN A 185 4.22 -3.45 -20.22
N TRP A 186 3.79 -2.85 -19.12
CA TRP A 186 3.79 -1.39 -18.93
C TRP A 186 2.96 -0.65 -19.97
N ASP A 187 1.78 -1.18 -20.28
CA ASP A 187 0.87 -0.61 -21.27
C ASP A 187 -0.12 0.37 -20.62
N ALA A 188 -0.36 1.50 -21.30
CA ALA A 188 -1.29 2.51 -20.81
C ALA A 188 -2.73 1.99 -20.84
N TYR A 189 -3.48 2.21 -19.77
CA TYR A 189 -4.94 2.02 -19.77
C TYR A 189 -5.67 3.35 -19.77
N TYR A 190 -6.91 3.33 -20.25
CA TYR A 190 -7.68 4.54 -20.50
C TYR A 190 -9.02 4.53 -19.77
N VAL A 191 -9.37 5.68 -19.21
CA VAL A 191 -10.71 5.99 -18.69
C VAL A 191 -11.15 7.29 -19.36
N ASP A 192 -12.35 7.31 -19.93
CA ASP A 192 -12.90 8.44 -20.66
C ASP A 192 -11.93 9.04 -21.70
N ARG A 193 -11.22 8.15 -22.42
CA ARG A 193 -10.22 8.46 -23.47
C ARG A 193 -8.99 9.23 -22.97
N GLN A 194 -8.74 9.25 -21.67
CA GLN A 194 -7.52 9.77 -21.07
C GLN A 194 -6.65 8.63 -20.55
N ALA A 195 -5.33 8.74 -20.74
CA ALA A 195 -4.40 7.79 -20.14
C ALA A 195 -4.47 7.93 -18.61
N SER A 196 -4.90 6.87 -17.93
CA SER A 196 -5.19 6.86 -16.50
C SER A 196 -4.10 6.17 -15.68
N GLY A 197 -3.11 5.58 -16.33
CA GLY A 197 -1.96 4.92 -15.73
C GLY A 197 -1.43 3.82 -16.64
N PHE A 198 -0.57 2.97 -16.08
CA PHE A 198 0.08 1.86 -16.79
C PHE A 198 -0.21 0.54 -16.10
N THR A 199 -0.22 -0.56 -16.86
CA THR A 199 -0.45 -1.91 -16.34
C THR A 199 0.62 -2.89 -16.77
N THR A 200 0.92 -3.85 -15.91
CA THR A 200 1.68 -5.05 -16.26
C THR A 200 0.91 -6.28 -15.76
N SER A 201 0.71 -7.25 -16.66
CA SER A 201 0.00 -8.50 -16.36
C SER A 201 0.97 -9.63 -16.16
N TYR A 202 0.87 -10.31 -15.03
CA TYR A 202 1.73 -11.42 -14.63
C TYR A 202 0.91 -12.70 -14.41
N ALA A 203 1.52 -13.86 -14.66
CA ALA A 203 0.93 -15.15 -14.37
C ALA A 203 1.96 -16.17 -13.84
N HIS A 204 1.46 -17.13 -13.08
CA HIS A 204 2.19 -18.32 -12.63
C HIS A 204 1.20 -19.46 -12.39
N HIS A 205 1.22 -20.50 -13.24
CA HIS A 205 0.22 -21.57 -13.25
C HIS A 205 -1.22 -21.03 -13.24
N ASN A 206 -1.99 -21.29 -12.18
CA ASN A 206 -3.39 -20.86 -12.02
C ASN A 206 -3.52 -19.51 -11.29
N TYR A 207 -2.41 -18.85 -10.98
CA TYR A 207 -2.38 -17.53 -10.38
C TYR A 207 -2.17 -16.45 -11.44
N SER A 208 -2.86 -15.32 -11.29
CA SER A 208 -2.56 -14.11 -12.06
C SER A 208 -2.52 -12.87 -11.19
N LEU A 209 -1.66 -11.92 -11.55
CA LEU A 209 -1.51 -10.63 -10.88
C LEU A 209 -1.52 -9.54 -11.94
N VAL A 210 -2.33 -8.50 -11.75
CA VAL A 210 -2.22 -7.27 -12.51
C VAL A 210 -1.67 -6.19 -11.60
N PHE A 211 -0.56 -5.58 -11.99
CA PHE A 211 -0.08 -4.36 -11.40
C PHE A 211 -0.61 -3.17 -12.21
N ALA A 212 -1.10 -2.13 -11.54
CA ALA A 212 -1.54 -0.89 -12.18
C ALA A 212 -1.03 0.35 -11.44
N THR A 213 -0.55 1.35 -12.17
CA THR A 213 -0.41 2.70 -11.61
C THR A 213 -1.71 3.48 -11.80
N VAL A 214 -2.00 4.43 -10.90
CA VAL A 214 -3.11 5.38 -11.07
C VAL A 214 -2.50 6.78 -11.19
N LYS A 215 -2.60 7.35 -12.39
CA LYS A 215 -1.90 8.57 -12.78
C LYS A 215 -2.43 9.80 -12.04
N GLY A 216 -1.55 10.48 -11.29
CA GLY A 216 -1.85 11.64 -10.47
C GLY A 216 -2.58 11.31 -9.17
N ALA A 217 -2.52 10.08 -8.68
CA ALA A 217 -3.14 9.67 -7.41
C ALA A 217 -2.11 9.51 -6.30
N GLY A 218 -2.44 9.95 -5.08
CA GLY A 218 -1.62 9.77 -3.87
C GLY A 218 -1.85 8.44 -3.16
N HIS A 219 -1.54 8.39 -1.85
CA HIS A 219 -1.65 7.16 -1.03
C HIS A 219 -3.08 6.62 -0.97
N THR A 220 -4.05 7.48 -0.66
CA THR A 220 -5.48 7.19 -0.74
C THR A 220 -5.97 7.37 -2.18
N ALA A 221 -5.44 6.57 -3.12
CA ALA A 221 -5.66 6.80 -4.56
C ALA A 221 -7.13 7.08 -5.00
N PRO A 222 -8.17 6.41 -4.44
CA PRO A 222 -9.57 6.72 -4.74
C PRO A 222 -10.04 8.12 -4.32
N GLU A 223 -9.40 8.76 -3.36
CA GLU A 223 -9.68 10.15 -2.95
C GLU A 223 -9.28 11.14 -4.04
N PHE A 224 -8.13 10.91 -4.68
CA PHE A 224 -7.57 11.76 -5.72
C PHE A 224 -8.12 11.45 -7.12
N LYS A 225 -8.37 10.17 -7.41
CA LYS A 225 -8.76 9.65 -8.73
C LYS A 225 -9.92 8.64 -8.63
N PRO A 226 -11.11 9.07 -8.16
CA PRO A 226 -12.23 8.17 -7.90
C PRO A 226 -12.75 7.45 -9.14
N ALA A 227 -12.86 8.14 -10.28
CA ALA A 227 -13.38 7.57 -11.52
C ALA A 227 -12.43 6.49 -12.08
N GLU A 228 -11.13 6.75 -12.04
CA GLU A 228 -10.10 5.84 -12.51
C GLU A 228 -9.99 4.60 -11.62
N CYS A 229 -9.98 4.80 -10.30
CA CYS A 229 -9.97 3.69 -9.33
C CYS A 229 -11.23 2.83 -9.46
N PHE A 230 -12.41 3.45 -9.62
CA PHE A 230 -13.66 2.72 -9.84
C PHE A 230 -13.62 1.90 -11.14
N ALA A 231 -13.14 2.49 -12.24
CA ALA A 231 -13.03 1.79 -13.52
C ALA A 231 -12.07 0.58 -13.41
N LEU A 232 -10.92 0.76 -12.76
CA LEU A 232 -9.93 -0.28 -12.51
C LEU A 232 -10.54 -1.48 -11.77
N VAL A 233 -11.14 -1.22 -10.60
CA VAL A 233 -11.75 -2.25 -9.75
C VAL A 233 -12.93 -2.92 -10.44
N ARG A 234 -13.78 -2.13 -11.14
CA ARG A 234 -14.93 -2.65 -11.89
C ARG A 234 -14.50 -3.60 -13.01
N ARG A 235 -13.46 -3.24 -13.78
CA ARG A 235 -12.92 -4.10 -14.86
C ARG A 235 -12.38 -5.40 -14.29
N TRP A 236 -11.63 -5.32 -13.18
CA TRP A 236 -11.07 -6.50 -12.53
C TRP A 236 -12.16 -7.47 -12.04
N PHE A 237 -13.17 -6.98 -11.32
CA PHE A 237 -14.30 -7.81 -10.88
C PHE A 237 -15.08 -8.42 -12.04
N ALA A 238 -15.26 -7.66 -13.13
CA ALA A 238 -15.92 -8.13 -14.34
C ALA A 238 -15.06 -9.09 -15.19
N ARG A 239 -13.84 -9.43 -14.75
CA ARG A 239 -12.85 -10.23 -15.49
C ARG A 239 -12.57 -9.66 -16.89
N ARG A 240 -12.57 -8.34 -17.03
CA ARG A 240 -12.21 -7.64 -18.26
C ARG A 240 -10.77 -7.14 -18.17
N PRO A 241 -10.07 -7.00 -19.31
CA PRO A 241 -8.80 -6.28 -19.35
C PRO A 241 -8.94 -4.90 -18.71
N ILE A 242 -7.90 -4.51 -17.99
CA ILE A 242 -7.79 -3.17 -17.38
C ILE A 242 -7.34 -2.17 -18.45
#